data_AF-A0A3B9JAL2-F1
#
_entry.id   AF-A0A3B9JAL2-F1
#
_cell.length_a   1.000
_cell.length_b   1.000
_cell.length_c   1.000
_cell.angle_alpha   90.00
_cell.angle_beta   90.00
_cell.angle_gamma   90.00
#
_symmetry.space_group_name_H-M   'P 1'
#
loop_
_entity.id
_entity.type
_entity.pdbx_description
1 polymer ?
#
loop_
_entity_poly.entity_id
_entity_poly.type
_entity_poly.pdbx_seq_one_letter_code
_entity_poly.pdbx_strand_id
1 'polypeptide(L)'
;MGGTTEANGSAWWSFTTIAAPACTWPAYTEPATATFGDVPMDVGHWSWVERLANSTITAGCGADNYCPLSEVNRAQMAIFLLRG
;
A
#
# COMPACT_ATOMS: atom_id res chain seq x y z
N MET A 1 -11.25 -14.56 -31.36
CA MET A 1 -10.34 -15.73 -31.29
C MET A 1 -8.92 -15.24 -31.47
N GLY A 2 -8.20 -15.00 -30.38
CA GLY A 2 -6.81 -14.54 -30.37
C GLY A 2 -6.21 -14.97 -29.04
N GLY A 3 -5.55 -16.12 -29.07
CA GLY A 3 -5.30 -16.98 -27.92
C GLY A 3 -4.23 -16.48 -26.96
N THR A 4 -4.44 -16.88 -25.71
CA THR A 4 -3.47 -17.00 -24.63
C THR A 4 -2.35 -17.95 -25.05
N THR A 5 -1.12 -17.46 -25.19
CA THR A 5 0.04 -18.35 -25.27
C THR A 5 1.10 -17.83 -24.34
N GLU A 6 1.39 -18.53 -23.22
CA GLU A 6 2.73 -18.65 -22.63
C GLU A 6 2.88 -19.99 -21.85
N ALA A 7 4.15 -20.39 -21.72
CA ALA A 7 4.76 -21.60 -21.19
C ALA A 7 3.90 -22.64 -20.42
N ASN A 8 3.91 -23.87 -20.95
CA ASN A 8 3.49 -25.11 -20.30
C ASN A 8 1.98 -25.37 -20.15
N GLY A 9 1.23 -25.21 -21.25
CA GLY A 9 0.28 -26.22 -21.74
C GLY A 9 -0.89 -26.72 -20.84
N SER A 10 -1.12 -26.24 -19.62
CA SER A 10 -2.28 -26.64 -18.82
C SER A 10 -2.74 -25.54 -17.86
N ALA A 11 -4.00 -25.14 -18.01
CA ALA A 11 -4.66 -24.07 -17.26
C ALA A 11 -5.15 -24.56 -15.89
N TRP A 12 -4.62 -23.99 -14.81
CA TRP A 12 -5.10 -24.21 -13.43
C TRP A 12 -5.56 -22.93 -12.73
N TRP A 13 -5.42 -21.76 -13.35
CA TRP A 13 -6.08 -20.54 -12.91
C TRP A 13 -6.42 -19.66 -14.11
N SER A 14 -7.69 -19.26 -14.20
CA SER A 14 -8.17 -18.26 -15.15
C SER A 14 -8.47 -17.00 -14.36
N PHE A 15 -7.67 -15.93 -14.52
CA PHE A 15 -8.12 -14.60 -14.14
C PHE A 15 -8.83 -14.01 -15.35
N THR A 16 -10.15 -14.08 -15.34
CA THR A 16 -10.94 -13.21 -16.23
C THR A 16 -10.64 -11.79 -15.77
N THR A 17 -9.95 -11.00 -16.59
CA THR A 17 -9.87 -9.56 -16.37
C THR A 17 -11.26 -8.99 -16.64
N ILE A 18 -12.17 -9.15 -15.68
CA ILE A 18 -13.34 -8.31 -15.58
C ILE A 18 -12.77 -6.91 -15.39
N ALA A 19 -12.97 -6.05 -16.39
CA ALA A 19 -12.87 -4.62 -16.19
C ALA A 19 -13.88 -4.30 -15.09
N ALA A 20 -13.42 -4.33 -13.83
CA ALA A 20 -14.23 -3.95 -12.70
C ALA A 20 -14.71 -2.53 -12.99
N PRO A 21 -16.02 -2.28 -13.11
CA PRO A 21 -16.51 -0.92 -13.20
C PRO A 21 -16.23 -0.31 -11.83
N ALA A 22 -15.09 0.36 -11.78
CA ALA A 22 -14.51 1.06 -10.66
C ALA A 22 -14.24 0.20 -9.41
N CYS A 23 -12.99 -0.28 -9.29
CA CYS A 23 -12.29 -0.08 -8.03
C CYS A 23 -12.23 1.44 -7.80
N THR A 24 -13.34 2.06 -7.34
CA THR A 24 -13.33 3.41 -6.81
C THR A 24 -12.60 3.34 -5.46
N TRP A 25 -11.29 3.11 -5.50
CA TRP A 25 -10.46 3.58 -4.41
C TRP A 25 -10.75 5.07 -4.32
N PRO A 26 -11.29 5.57 -3.18
CA PRO A 26 -11.54 6.99 -3.04
C PRO A 26 -10.24 7.71 -3.37
N ALA A 27 -10.33 8.80 -4.12
CA ALA A 27 -9.18 9.62 -4.41
C ALA A 27 -8.57 10.04 -3.08
N TYR A 28 -7.41 9.47 -2.75
CA TYR A 28 -6.69 9.87 -1.56
C TYR A 28 -6.17 11.29 -1.79
N THR A 29 -6.65 12.22 -0.97
CA THR A 29 -6.15 13.59 -0.96
C THR A 29 -5.07 13.65 0.11
N GLU A 30 -3.83 13.90 -0.33
CA GLU A 30 -2.71 14.05 0.59
C GLU A 30 -2.94 15.25 1.53
N PRO A 31 -2.60 15.14 2.83
CA PRO A 31 -2.78 16.23 3.77
C PRO A 31 -1.87 17.40 3.41
N ALA A 32 -2.35 18.62 3.68
CA ALA A 32 -1.59 19.86 3.46
C ALA A 32 -0.41 20.03 4.45
N THR A 33 -0.33 19.19 5.47
CA THR A 33 0.75 19.13 6.47
C THR A 33 1.16 17.68 6.68
N ALA A 34 2.46 17.41 6.89
CA ALA A 34 2.92 16.07 7.23
C ALA A 34 2.32 15.61 8.57
N THR A 35 1.80 14.39 8.60
CA THR A 35 1.22 13.77 9.80
C THR A 35 2.32 13.35 10.78
N PHE A 36 3.47 12.95 10.27
CA PHE A 36 4.63 12.52 11.07
C PHE A 36 5.73 13.58 11.05
N GLY A 37 6.29 13.90 12.23
CA GLY A 37 7.32 14.94 12.37
C GLY A 37 8.68 14.58 11.74
N ASP A 38 8.95 13.29 11.56
CA ASP A 38 10.20 12.76 11.00
C ASP A 38 10.12 12.40 9.51
N VAL A 39 8.95 12.58 8.88
CA VAL A 39 8.74 12.35 7.45
C VAL A 39 8.24 13.66 6.80
N PRO A 40 9.15 14.59 6.46
CA PRO A 40 8.78 15.84 5.79
C PRO A 40 8.27 15.61 4.35
N MET A 41 7.52 16.56 3.79
CA MET A 41 6.90 16.40 2.47
C MET A 41 7.87 16.28 1.29
N ASP A 42 9.13 16.69 1.49
CA ASP A 42 10.18 16.66 0.47
C ASP A 42 10.81 15.27 0.29
N VAL A 43 10.54 14.32 1.18
CA VAL A 43 11.02 12.94 1.00
C VAL A 43 10.12 12.13 0.08
N GLY A 44 10.73 11.41 -0.87
CA GLY A 44 9.99 10.65 -1.90
C GLY A 44 9.09 9.52 -1.37
N HIS A 45 9.18 9.18 -0.08
CA HIS A 45 8.33 8.17 0.56
C HIS A 45 7.18 8.76 1.39
N TRP A 46 7.12 10.09 1.57
CA TRP A 46 6.10 10.75 2.39
C TRP A 46 4.67 10.41 1.96
N SER A 47 4.36 10.57 0.67
CA SER A 47 3.02 10.33 0.14
C SER A 47 2.51 8.91 0.38
N TRP A 48 3.40 7.92 0.38
CA TRP A 48 3.07 6.53 0.67
C TRP A 48 2.81 6.31 2.16
N VAL A 49 3.62 6.92 3.02
CA VAL A 49 3.44 6.88 4.48
C VAL A 49 2.09 7.45 4.88
N GLU A 50 1.74 8.61 4.30
CA GLU A 50 0.45 9.26 4.55
C GLU A 50 -0.74 8.40 4.08
N ARG A 51 -0.62 7.74 2.92
CA ARG A 51 -1.63 6.78 2.44
C ARG A 51 -1.84 5.62 3.41
N LEU A 52 -0.75 5.06 3.93
CA LEU A 52 -0.81 3.97 4.91
C LEU A 52 -1.41 4.43 6.25
N ALA A 53 -1.14 5.66 6.66
CA ALA A 53 -1.72 6.24 7.87
C ALA A 53 -3.22 6.49 7.70
N ASN A 54 -3.63 7.04 6.56
CA ASN A 54 -5.04 7.27 6.24
C ASN A 54 -5.85 5.97 6.11
N SER A 55 -5.24 4.90 5.60
CA SER A 55 -5.86 3.57 5.59
C SER A 55 -5.77 2.85 6.95
N THR A 56 -5.24 3.48 7.99
CA THR A 56 -5.07 2.93 9.34
C THR A 56 -4.20 1.66 9.39
N ILE A 57 -3.36 1.44 8.38
CA ILE A 57 -2.41 0.32 8.32
C ILE A 57 -1.29 0.55 9.34
N THR A 58 -0.79 1.78 9.42
CA THR A 58 0.30 2.20 10.30
C THR A 58 -0.10 3.37 11.20
N ALA A 59 0.44 3.36 12.43
CA ALA A 59 0.35 4.48 13.39
C ALA A 59 1.73 5.08 13.70
N GLY A 60 2.77 4.64 12.98
CA GLY A 60 4.16 4.99 13.27
C GLY A 60 4.74 4.29 14.49
N CYS A 61 5.91 4.76 14.94
CA CYS A 61 6.63 4.22 16.09
C CYS A 61 6.24 4.88 17.43
N GLY A 62 5.47 5.97 17.38
CA GLY A 62 5.02 6.75 18.54
C GLY A 62 5.60 8.16 18.59
N ALA A 63 5.13 8.97 19.54
CA ALA A 63 5.50 10.39 19.70
C ALA A 63 5.37 11.21 18.40
N ASP A 64 4.30 10.98 17.64
CA ASP A 64 4.02 11.63 16.35
C ASP A 64 5.09 11.38 15.27
N ASN A 65 5.82 10.27 15.35
CA ASN A 65 6.84 9.86 14.37
C ASN A 65 6.51 8.53 13.69
N TYR A 66 6.96 8.37 12.44
CA TYR A 66 6.84 7.17 11.63
C TYR A 66 8.02 6.19 11.83
N CYS A 67 9.21 6.71 12.09
CA CYS A 67 10.49 6.01 12.14
C CYS A 67 10.82 5.22 10.85
N PRO A 68 11.03 5.88 9.69
CA PRO A 68 11.21 5.20 8.41
C PRO A 68 12.45 4.29 8.34
N LEU A 69 13.44 4.54 9.19
CA LEU A 69 14.70 3.77 9.25
C LEU A 69 14.70 2.67 10.32
N SER A 70 13.63 2.57 11.12
CA SER A 70 13.54 1.51 12.13
C SER A 70 13.18 0.17 11.48
N GLU A 71 13.78 -0.90 12.00
CA GLU A 71 13.51 -2.25 11.51
C GLU A 71 12.07 -2.67 11.84
N VAL A 72 11.35 -3.19 10.84
CA VAL A 72 10.02 -3.78 11.02
C VAL A 72 10.18 -5.28 11.24
N ASN A 73 9.73 -5.77 12.39
CA ASN A 73 9.78 -7.20 12.66
C ASN A 73 8.68 -7.96 11.89
N ARG A 74 8.85 -9.28 11.74
CA ARG A 74 7.92 -10.11 10.98
C ARG A 74 6.49 -10.11 11.55
N ALA A 75 6.33 -9.90 12.85
CA ALA A 75 5.01 -9.82 13.48
C ALA A 75 4.28 -8.52 13.11
N GLN A 76 5.00 -7.40 13.07
CA GLN A 76 4.47 -6.10 12.61
C GLN A 76 4.11 -6.16 11.12
N MET A 77 4.96 -6.75 10.29
CA MET A 77 4.64 -6.96 8.87
C MET A 77 3.37 -7.79 8.67
N ALA A 78 3.15 -8.84 9.47
CA ALA A 78 1.94 -9.63 9.38
C ALA A 78 0.67 -8.80 9.66
N ILE A 79 0.75 -7.84 10.60
CA ILE A 79 -0.36 -6.92 10.90
C ILE A 79 -0.59 -5.94 9.74
N PHE A 80 0.47 -5.41 9.14
CA PHE A 80 0.33 -4.50 7.99
C PHE A 80 -0.35 -5.19 6.80
N LEU A 81 0.05 -6.42 6.49
CA LEU A 81 -0.56 -7.24 5.44
C LEU A 81 -2.00 -7.65 5.76
N LEU A 82 -2.40 -7.71 7.03
CA LEU A 82 -3.79 -7.98 7.42
C LEU A 82 -4.70 -6.76 7.24
N ARG A 83 -4.14 -5.53 7.30
CA ARG A 83 -4.90 -4.28 7.26
C ARG A 83 -5.01 -3.65 5.86
N GLY A 84 -4.13 -4.02 4.93
CA GLY A 84 -4.12 -3.52 3.55
C GLY A 84 -4.73 -4.51 2.58
#